data_AF-A0A377U0I3-F1
#
_entry.id   AF-A0A377U0I3-F1
#
_cell.length_a   1.000
_cell.length_b   1.000
_cell.length_c   1.000
_cell.angle_alpha   90.00
_cell.angle_beta   90.00
_cell.angle_gamma   90.00
#
_symmetry.space_group_name_H-M   'P 1'
#
loop_
_entity.id
_entity.type
_entity.pdbx_description
1 polymer ?
#
loop_
_entity_poly.entity_id
_entity_poly.type
_entity_poly.pdbx_seq_one_letter_code
_entity_poly.pdbx_strand_id
1 'polypeptide(L)'
;MAKNVIGSIFSRFEAAGFKIVGTKMLHLTVEQARGFYAEHEGRPFFDGLVEFMTSGPIVVSVLEGENAVQRHRDLLGATNPANALAGTLRADYADSFTENGTHVPTL
;
A
#
# COMPACT_ATOMS: atom_id res chain seq x y z
N MET A 1 -14.05 7.91 -5.72
CA MET A 1 -14.44 6.70 -6.50
C MET A 1 -13.27 5.74 -6.50
N ALA A 2 -13.49 4.43 -6.29
CA ALA A 2 -12.42 3.44 -6.36
C ALA A 2 -11.82 3.40 -7.78
N LYS A 3 -10.49 3.55 -7.91
CA LYS A 3 -9.82 3.73 -9.20
C LYS A 3 -9.77 2.48 -10.09
N ASN A 4 -10.18 1.31 -9.60
CA ASN A 4 -10.17 0.03 -10.36
C ASN A 4 -8.80 -0.28 -11.02
N VAL A 5 -7.70 -0.01 -10.32
CA VAL A 5 -6.31 -0.12 -10.84
C VAL A 5 -5.53 -1.35 -10.34
N ILE A 6 -6.20 -2.34 -9.71
CA ILE A 6 -5.53 -3.52 -9.12
C ILE A 6 -4.64 -4.22 -10.16
N GLY A 7 -5.16 -4.46 -11.36
CA GLY A 7 -4.42 -5.10 -12.45
C GLY A 7 -3.17 -4.30 -12.85
N SER A 8 -3.29 -2.98 -12.97
CA SER A 8 -2.17 -2.10 -13.32
C SER A 8 -1.06 -2.12 -12.27
N ILE A 9 -1.41 -2.16 -10.97
CA ILE A 9 -0.45 -2.29 -9.87
C ILE A 9 0.27 -3.65 -9.92
N PHE A 10 -0.47 -4.74 -10.15
CA PHE A 10 0.11 -6.07 -10.27
C PHE A 10 1.08 -6.17 -11.45
N SER A 11 0.71 -5.60 -12.60
CA SER A 11 1.60 -5.53 -13.76
C SER A 11 2.90 -4.78 -13.45
N ARG A 12 2.89 -3.76 -12.58
CA ARG A 12 4.11 -3.08 -12.14
C ARG A 12 4.98 -3.96 -11.25
N PHE A 13 4.39 -4.74 -10.34
CA PHE A 13 5.14 -5.71 -9.54
C PHE A 13 5.80 -6.76 -10.44
N GLU A 14 5.05 -7.34 -11.36
CA GLU A 14 5.57 -8.35 -12.30
C GLU A 14 6.66 -7.78 -13.21
N ALA A 15 6.46 -6.59 -13.77
CA ALA A 15 7.45 -5.90 -14.60
C ALA A 15 8.73 -5.53 -13.82
N ALA A 16 8.61 -5.27 -12.52
CA ALA A 16 9.75 -5.07 -11.62
C ALA A 16 10.42 -6.40 -11.19
N GLY A 17 9.96 -7.55 -11.72
CA GLY A 17 10.54 -8.87 -11.43
C GLY A 17 10.14 -9.43 -10.06
N PHE A 18 9.04 -8.97 -9.48
CA PHE A 18 8.43 -9.64 -8.33
C PHE A 18 7.53 -10.78 -8.77
N LYS A 19 7.52 -11.85 -7.98
CA LYS A 19 6.54 -12.92 -8.08
C LYS A 19 5.45 -12.69 -7.03
N ILE A 20 4.19 -12.63 -7.46
CA ILE A 20 3.05 -12.61 -6.54
C ILE A 20 2.78 -14.05 -6.10
N VAL A 21 3.16 -14.39 -4.86
CA VAL A 21 3.05 -15.78 -4.34
C VAL A 21 1.75 -16.03 -3.57
N GLY A 22 1.01 -14.97 -3.26
CA GLY A 22 -0.32 -15.06 -2.67
C GLY A 22 -1.03 -13.72 -2.76
N THR A 23 -2.34 -13.73 -2.98
CA THR A 23 -3.16 -12.53 -2.93
C THR A 23 -4.56 -12.85 -2.39
N LYS A 24 -5.15 -11.89 -1.68
CA LYS A 24 -6.51 -11.99 -1.14
C LYS A 24 -7.16 -10.62 -1.11
N MET A 25 -8.40 -10.55 -1.59
CA MET A 25 -9.27 -9.41 -1.31
C MET A 25 -9.99 -9.64 0.02
N LEU A 26 -9.97 -8.64 0.89
CA LEU A 26 -10.67 -8.68 2.18
C LEU A 26 -11.11 -7.29 2.61
N HIS A 27 -12.09 -7.23 3.50
CA HIS A 27 -12.45 -6.00 4.20
C HIS A 27 -11.93 -6.11 5.63
N LEU A 28 -11.05 -5.20 6.05
CA LEU A 28 -10.48 -5.23 7.39
C LEU A 28 -11.54 -4.83 8.44
N THR A 29 -11.55 -5.52 9.58
CA THR A 29 -12.24 -4.99 10.77
C THR A 29 -11.41 -3.89 11.43
N VAL A 30 -12.04 -3.07 12.27
CA VAL A 30 -11.35 -2.02 13.06
C VAL A 30 -10.27 -2.63 13.94
N GLU A 31 -10.53 -3.78 14.56
CA GLU A 31 -9.55 -4.49 15.40
C GLU A 31 -8.35 -4.96 14.57
N GLN A 32 -8.58 -5.49 13.36
CA GLN A 32 -7.50 -5.91 12.47
C GLN A 32 -6.65 -4.72 12.01
N ALA A 33 -7.28 -3.62 11.61
CA ALA A 33 -6.58 -2.41 11.19
C ALA A 33 -5.76 -1.79 12.33
N ARG A 34 -6.34 -1.68 13.53
CA ARG A 34 -5.63 -1.20 14.73
C ARG A 34 -4.45 -2.10 15.10
N GLY A 35 -4.64 -3.41 15.09
CA GLY A 35 -3.57 -4.37 15.37
C GLY A 35 -2.44 -4.28 14.34
N PHE A 36 -2.77 -4.10 13.07
CA PHE A 36 -1.79 -3.96 12.00
C PHE A 36 -0.99 -2.64 12.10
N TYR A 37 -1.62 -1.54 12.51
CA TYR A 37 -0.99 -0.23 12.66
C TYR A 37 -0.61 0.12 14.11
N ALA A 38 -0.45 -0.87 15.00
CA ALA A 38 -0.21 -0.62 16.43
C ALA A 38 1.01 0.28 16.71
N GLU A 39 2.02 0.27 15.83
CA GLU A 39 3.19 1.16 15.92
C GLU A 39 2.88 2.66 15.79
N HIS A 40 1.67 3.01 15.34
CA HIS A 40 1.18 4.38 15.20
C HIS A 40 0.18 4.77 16.29
N GLU A 41 -0.10 3.91 17.26
CA GLU A 41 -1.02 4.24 18.35
C GLU A 41 -0.55 5.50 19.12
N GLY A 42 -1.49 6.40 19.41
CA GLY A 42 -1.21 7.70 20.04
C GLY A 42 -0.73 8.79 19.09
N ARG A 43 -0.52 8.51 17.79
CA ARG A 43 -0.26 9.55 16.79
C ARG A 43 -1.56 10.27 16.41
N PRO A 44 -1.53 11.60 16.13
CA PRO A 44 -2.74 12.36 15.79
C PRO A 44 -3.50 11.86 14.55
N PHE A 45 -2.85 11.12 13.65
CA PHE A 45 -3.44 10.59 12.42
C PHE A 45 -3.95 9.14 12.55
N PHE A 46 -3.74 8.48 13.70
CA PHE A 46 -3.97 7.03 13.83
C PHE A 46 -5.43 6.63 13.60
N ASP A 47 -6.37 7.31 14.26
CA ASP A 47 -7.79 6.97 14.12
C ASP A 47 -8.30 7.20 12.69
N GLY A 48 -7.83 8.27 12.02
CA GLY A 48 -8.14 8.53 10.61
C GLY A 48 -7.55 7.48 9.66
N LEU A 49 -6.34 6.96 9.96
CA LEU A 49 -5.75 5.85 9.21
C LEU A 49 -6.58 4.56 9.34
N VAL A 50 -7.03 4.25 10.56
CA VAL A 50 -7.88 3.08 10.84
C VAL A 50 -9.23 3.22 10.13
N GLU A 51 -9.86 4.40 10.21
CA GLU A 51 -11.12 4.68 9.51
C GLU A 51 -10.96 4.50 7.99
N PHE A 52 -9.89 5.04 7.40
CA PHE A 52 -9.63 4.91 5.98
C PHE A 52 -9.45 3.45 5.55
N MET A 53 -8.61 2.69 6.28
CA MET A 53 -8.30 1.29 5.95
C MET A 53 -9.47 0.33 6.16
N THR A 54 -10.50 0.74 6.90
CA THR A 54 -11.73 -0.02 7.14
C THR A 54 -12.92 0.51 6.34
N SER A 55 -12.76 1.59 5.57
CA SER A 55 -13.82 2.20 4.76
C SER A 55 -14.26 1.33 3.55
N GLY A 56 -13.43 0.37 3.14
CA GLY A 56 -13.72 -0.49 1.99
C GLY A 56 -12.82 -1.72 1.89
N PRO A 57 -13.04 -2.57 0.87
CA PRO A 57 -12.22 -3.75 0.63
C PRO A 57 -10.82 -3.37 0.13
N ILE A 58 -9.83 -4.12 0.59
CA ILE A 58 -8.43 -4.03 0.19
C ILE A 58 -7.98 -5.31 -0.50
N VAL A 59 -6.89 -5.21 -1.26
CA VAL A 59 -6.15 -6.37 -1.79
C VAL A 59 -4.82 -6.45 -1.06
N VAL A 60 -4.58 -7.59 -0.41
CA VAL A 60 -3.30 -7.89 0.24
C VAL A 60 -2.57 -8.92 -0.61
N SER A 61 -1.30 -8.67 -0.90
CA SER A 61 -0.46 -9.56 -1.72
C SER A 61 0.89 -9.81 -1.05
N VAL A 62 1.41 -11.03 -1.21
CA VAL A 62 2.77 -11.41 -0.83
C VAL A 62 3.64 -11.39 -2.07
N LEU A 63 4.72 -10.62 -2.04
CA LEU A 63 5.67 -10.45 -3.13
C LEU A 63 6.98 -11.15 -2.80
N GLU A 64 7.46 -12.01 -3.69
CA GLU A 64 8.74 -12.71 -3.60
C GLU A 64 9.72 -12.16 -4.64
N GLY A 65 10.99 -12.05 -4.25
CA GLY A 65 12.08 -11.64 -5.14
C GLY A 65 13.35 -11.33 -4.36
N GLU A 66 14.48 -11.22 -5.05
CA GLU A 66 15.74 -10.78 -4.43
C GLU A 66 15.60 -9.34 -3.91
N ASN A 67 16.13 -9.03 -2.71
CA ASN A 67 16.03 -7.70 -2.10
C ASN A 67 14.60 -7.12 -2.09
N ALA A 68 13.59 -7.99 -1.90
CA ALA A 68 12.19 -7.66 -2.17
C ALA A 68 11.68 -6.43 -1.40
N VAL A 69 12.05 -6.31 -0.11
CA VAL A 69 11.60 -5.20 0.75
C VAL A 69 12.09 -3.85 0.21
N GLN A 70 13.39 -3.73 -0.08
CA GLN A 70 13.98 -2.48 -0.57
C GLN A 70 13.43 -2.13 -1.95
N ARG A 71 13.43 -3.09 -2.88
CA ARG A 71 12.90 -2.87 -4.24
C ARG A 71 11.42 -2.48 -4.23
N HIS A 72 10.64 -3.03 -3.30
CA HIS A 72 9.23 -2.69 -3.18
C HIS A 72 9.07 -1.25 -2.68
N ARG A 73 9.87 -0.82 -1.70
CA ARG A 73 9.94 0.58 -1.26
C ARG A 73 10.32 1.52 -2.40
N ASP A 74 11.31 1.16 -3.20
CA ASP A 74 11.76 1.97 -4.34
C ASP A 74 10.66 2.09 -5.41
N LEU A 75 9.96 0.99 -5.71
CA LEU A 75 8.84 0.98 -6.67
C LEU A 75 7.64 1.80 -6.20
N LEU A 76 7.38 1.79 -4.89
CA LEU A 76 6.30 2.59 -4.29
C LEU A 76 6.57 4.09 -4.39
N GLY A 77 7.83 4.50 -4.23
CA GLY A 77 8.21 5.89 -4.13
C GLY A 77 7.93 6.49 -2.75
N ALA A 78 8.35 7.75 -2.58
CA ALA A 78 8.21 8.48 -1.34
C ALA A 78 6.75 8.51 -0.84
N THR A 79 6.56 8.45 0.48
CA THR A 79 5.22 8.47 1.10
C THR A 79 4.44 9.75 0.76
N ASN A 80 5.14 10.88 0.62
CA ASN A 80 4.55 12.10 0.08
C ASN A 80 4.61 12.04 -1.46
N PRO A 81 3.47 11.99 -2.17
CA PRO A 81 3.45 11.93 -3.64
C PRO A 81 4.10 13.15 -4.30
N ALA A 82 4.11 14.32 -3.65
CA ALA A 82 4.82 15.50 -4.15
C ALA A 82 6.34 15.30 -4.24
N ASN A 83 6.88 14.34 -3.49
CA ASN A 83 8.29 13.96 -3.50
C ASN A 83 8.53 12.61 -4.21
N ALA A 84 7.48 11.99 -4.74
CA ALA A 84 7.59 10.71 -5.43
C ALA A 84 8.10 10.97 -6.86
N LEU A 85 9.16 10.25 -7.25
CA LEU A 85 9.68 10.34 -8.60
C LEU A 85 8.66 9.80 -9.60
N ALA A 86 8.64 10.39 -10.81
CA ALA A 86 7.78 9.95 -11.89
C ALA A 86 7.99 8.45 -12.18
N GLY A 87 6.89 7.71 -12.33
CA GLY A 87 6.90 6.26 -12.59
C GLY A 87 6.85 5.36 -11.35
N THR A 88 6.80 5.94 -10.14
CA THR A 88 6.52 5.19 -8.90
C THR A 88 5.02 5.01 -8.68
N LEU A 89 4.61 3.98 -7.95
CA LEU A 89 3.19 3.67 -7.74
C LEU A 89 2.44 4.81 -7.04
N ARG A 90 3.07 5.51 -6.10
CA ARG A 90 2.45 6.66 -5.42
C ARG A 90 2.36 7.88 -6.31
N ALA A 91 3.31 8.12 -7.22
CA ALA A 91 3.18 9.18 -8.20
C ALA A 91 2.02 8.93 -9.18
N ASP A 92 1.84 7.67 -9.60
CA ASP A 92 0.88 7.32 -10.64
C ASP A 92 -0.55 7.07 -10.10
N TYR A 93 -0.69 6.65 -8.84
CA TYR A 93 -1.98 6.18 -8.30
C TYR A 93 -2.44 6.83 -6.98
N ALA A 94 -1.60 7.55 -6.24
CA ALA A 94 -2.03 8.23 -5.01
C ALA A 94 -2.97 9.40 -5.30
N ASP A 95 -4.01 9.56 -4.47
CA ASP A 95 -4.88 10.75 -4.47
C ASP A 95 -4.43 11.78 -3.43
N SER A 96 -3.88 11.32 -2.30
CA SER A 96 -3.38 12.19 -1.23
C SER A 96 -2.35 11.47 -0.35
N PHE A 97 -1.86 12.18 0.68
CA PHE A 97 -0.95 11.61 1.68
C PHE A 97 -1.60 10.45 2.47
N THR A 98 -2.90 10.55 2.75
CA THR A 98 -3.69 9.53 3.46
C THR A 98 -4.28 8.48 2.52
N GLU A 99 -4.52 8.84 1.25
CA GLU A 99 -5.08 7.96 0.21
C GLU A 99 -4.02 7.66 -0.86
N ASN A 100 -2.93 6.99 -0.46
CA ASN A 100 -1.75 6.81 -1.32
C ASN A 100 -1.78 5.56 -2.21
N GLY A 101 -2.95 4.91 -2.33
CA GLY A 101 -3.21 3.79 -3.25
C GLY A 101 -2.55 2.45 -2.88
N THR A 102 -1.48 2.45 -2.09
CA THR A 102 -0.70 1.24 -1.77
C THR A 102 0.04 1.38 -0.43
N HIS A 103 -0.02 0.33 0.39
CA HIS A 103 0.72 0.22 1.65
C HIS A 103 1.84 -0.82 1.54
N VAL A 104 2.97 -0.58 2.22
CA VAL A 104 4.08 -1.52 2.37
C VAL A 104 4.42 -1.68 3.85
N PRO A 105 4.65 -2.91 4.32
CA PRO A 105 5.14 -3.12 5.67
C PRO A 105 6.47 -2.41 5.91
N THR A 106 6.54 -1.67 7.03
CA THR A 106 7.76 -1.07 7.57
C THR A 106 8.58 -2.18 8.25
N LEU A 107 9.50 -2.81 7.52
CA LEU A 107 10.67 -3.48 8.11
C LEU A 107 11.85 -2.51 8.14
#